data_AF-I8HYX0-F1
#
_entry.id   AF-I8HYX0-F1
#
_cell.length_a   1.000
_cell.length_b   1.000
_cell.length_c   1.000
_cell.angle_alpha   90.00
_cell.angle_beta   90.00
_cell.angle_gamma   90.00
#
_symmetry.space_group_name_H-M   'P 1'
#
loop_
_entity.id
_entity.type
_entity.pdbx_description
1 polymer ?
#
loop_
_entity_poly.entity_id
_entity_poly.type
_entity_poly.pdbx_seq_one_letter_code
_entity_poly.pdbx_strand_id
1 'polypeptide(L)'
;MNPHRSMGILMSNKPAGPQNPKLLDLVRFRIRAKHYSLSTETSYVDWIKRFILFHGKRHPVEMGIAEVEAFLTDLAVTRHVSASTQNQALAAILFLYRDVLGQELPWLTEVVRAKKPQRLPTVLSRGEVEALLRATRGATGLVARLLYGTGMRLMEAVRLRVKDVDFTCSEIVVRQGKGGKDRVTMLPQSLKASLREQFRARRHLFDQDVQAG
;
A
#
# COMPACT_ATOMS: atom_id res chain seq x y z
N MET A 1 56.75 -16.81 -50.31
CA MET A 1 55.48 -17.57 -50.32
C MET A 1 54.61 -17.07 -49.18
N ASN A 2 53.55 -16.33 -49.50
CA ASN A 2 52.35 -16.18 -48.66
C ASN A 2 51.51 -17.49 -48.80
N PRO A 3 50.41 -17.76 -48.09
CA PRO A 3 49.80 -17.10 -46.92
C PRO A 3 49.31 -18.12 -45.85
N HIS A 4 48.80 -17.67 -44.69
CA HIS A 4 47.47 -18.08 -44.19
C HIS A 4 47.11 -17.30 -42.92
N ARG A 5 46.15 -16.39 -43.14
CA ARG A 5 45.34 -15.67 -42.19
C ARG A 5 44.40 -16.68 -41.52
N SER A 6 44.42 -16.78 -40.19
CA SER A 6 43.34 -17.43 -39.42
C SER A 6 42.75 -16.41 -38.45
N MET A 7 41.54 -16.04 -38.81
CA MET A 7 40.63 -15.09 -38.20
C MET A 7 39.52 -15.92 -37.55
N GLY A 8 39.12 -15.57 -36.32
CA GLY A 8 38.06 -16.22 -35.54
C GLY A 8 38.61 -16.73 -34.20
N ILE A 9 38.01 -16.44 -33.05
CA ILE A 9 36.59 -16.36 -32.76
C ILE A 9 36.34 -15.20 -31.80
N LEU A 10 35.52 -14.24 -32.24
CA LEU A 10 34.78 -13.37 -31.33
C LEU A 10 33.92 -14.27 -30.44
N MET A 11 34.16 -14.24 -29.14
CA MET A 11 33.18 -14.68 -28.15
C MET A 11 31.91 -13.84 -28.38
N SER A 12 30.93 -14.46 -29.04
CA SER A 12 29.58 -13.93 -29.20
C SER A 12 28.95 -13.82 -27.81
N ASN A 13 29.03 -12.62 -27.22
CA ASN A 13 28.19 -12.28 -26.08
C ASN A 13 26.77 -12.04 -26.62
N LYS A 14 26.00 -13.12 -26.70
CA LYS A 14 24.59 -13.08 -27.09
C LYS A 14 23.85 -12.22 -26.05
N PRO A 15 23.20 -11.10 -26.43
CA PRO A 15 22.43 -10.33 -25.47
C PRO A 15 21.30 -11.21 -24.92
N ALA A 16 21.16 -11.24 -23.60
CA ALA A 16 20.03 -11.89 -22.93
C ALA A 16 18.74 -11.29 -23.50
N GLY A 17 17.96 -12.11 -24.23
CA GLY A 17 16.65 -11.71 -24.72
C GLY A 17 15.72 -11.31 -23.57
N PRO A 18 14.61 -10.59 -23.85
CA PRO A 18 13.67 -10.19 -22.81
C PRO A 18 13.16 -11.44 -22.09
N GLN A 19 13.56 -11.62 -20.83
CA GLN A 19 13.05 -12.72 -20.00
C GLN A 19 11.55 -12.52 -19.85
N ASN A 20 10.76 -13.55 -20.19
CA ASN A 20 9.33 -13.51 -19.97
C ASN A 20 9.07 -13.15 -18.49
N PRO A 21 8.26 -12.11 -18.22
CA PRO A 21 8.03 -11.64 -16.86
C PRO A 21 7.42 -12.75 -16.01
N LYS A 22 7.95 -12.94 -14.80
CA LYS A 22 7.39 -13.95 -13.87
C LYS A 22 5.97 -13.54 -13.48
N LEU A 23 5.15 -14.50 -13.05
CA LEU A 23 3.76 -14.27 -12.69
C LEU A 23 3.57 -13.09 -11.72
N LEU A 24 4.40 -12.99 -10.68
CA LEU A 24 4.29 -11.91 -9.71
C LEU A 24 4.71 -10.55 -10.28
N ASP A 25 5.55 -10.53 -11.31
CA ASP A 25 5.89 -9.29 -12.02
C ASP A 25 4.71 -8.84 -12.89
N LEU A 26 4.03 -9.78 -13.55
CA LEU A 26 2.76 -9.51 -14.24
C LEU A 26 1.70 -8.95 -13.29
N VAL A 27 1.56 -9.50 -12.08
CA VAL A 27 0.66 -8.97 -11.05
C VAL A 27 1.02 -7.51 -10.73
N ARG A 28 2.29 -7.21 -10.46
CA ARG A 28 2.73 -5.84 -10.15
C ARG A 28 2.48 -4.88 -11.30
N PHE A 29 2.82 -5.28 -12.54
CA PHE A 29 2.56 -4.48 -13.73
C PHE A 29 1.08 -4.17 -13.87
N ARG A 30 0.20 -5.16 -13.66
CA ARG A 30 -1.25 -4.97 -13.77
C ARG A 30 -1.82 -4.06 -12.68
N ILE A 31 -1.36 -4.20 -11.44
CA ILE A 31 -1.75 -3.34 -10.32
C ILE A 31 -1.35 -1.88 -10.60
N ARG A 32 -0.12 -1.66 -11.07
CA ARG A 32 0.39 -0.31 -11.40
C ARG A 32 -0.32 0.29 -12.61
N ALA A 33 -0.58 -0.49 -13.66
CA ALA A 33 -1.35 -0.05 -14.82
C ALA A 33 -2.78 0.37 -14.46
N LYS A 34 -3.37 -0.25 -13.43
CA LYS A 34 -4.68 0.14 -12.88
C LYS A 34 -4.61 1.24 -11.81
N HIS A 35 -3.44 1.85 -11.61
CA HIS A 35 -3.19 2.91 -10.63
C HIS A 35 -3.62 2.57 -9.19
N TYR A 36 -3.52 1.29 -8.82
CA TYR A 36 -3.72 0.88 -7.43
C TYR A 36 -2.54 1.33 -6.55
N SER A 37 -2.78 1.47 -5.25
CA SER A 37 -1.73 1.88 -4.31
C SER A 37 -0.67 0.79 -4.13
N LEU A 38 0.56 1.21 -3.78
CA LEU A 38 1.65 0.29 -3.43
C LEU A 38 1.30 -0.65 -2.26
N SER A 39 0.41 -0.22 -1.36
CA SER A 39 -0.09 -1.07 -0.29
C SER A 39 -0.96 -2.21 -0.84
N THR A 40 -1.78 -1.96 -1.86
CA THR A 40 -2.54 -2.99 -2.56
C THR A 40 -1.60 -3.92 -3.32
N GLU A 41 -0.56 -3.39 -3.99
CA GLU A 41 0.48 -4.22 -4.62
C GLU A 41 1.10 -5.21 -3.62
N THR A 42 1.56 -4.68 -2.49
CA THR A 42 2.21 -5.49 -1.45
C THR A 42 1.26 -6.56 -0.91
N SER A 43 0.04 -6.18 -0.57
CA SER A 43 -0.97 -7.10 -0.03
C SER A 43 -1.37 -8.18 -1.04
N TYR A 44 -1.61 -7.80 -2.30
CA TYR A 44 -2.05 -8.76 -3.32
C TYR A 44 -0.94 -9.75 -3.66
N VAL A 45 0.29 -9.26 -3.86
CA VAL A 45 1.44 -10.13 -4.11
C VAL A 45 1.66 -11.11 -2.94
N ASP A 46 1.51 -10.66 -1.70
CA ASP A 46 1.66 -11.52 -0.53
C ASP A 46 0.56 -12.60 -0.47
N TRP A 47 -0.71 -12.22 -0.68
CA TRP A 47 -1.80 -13.19 -0.70
C TRP A 47 -1.69 -14.21 -1.84
N ILE A 48 -1.31 -13.76 -3.04
CA ILE A 48 -1.08 -14.64 -4.19
C ILE A 48 0.07 -15.61 -3.92
N LYS A 49 1.16 -15.15 -3.31
CA LYS A 49 2.26 -16.02 -2.88
C LYS A 49 1.79 -17.07 -1.88
N ARG A 50 1.03 -16.68 -0.85
CA ARG A 50 0.51 -17.61 0.16
C ARG A 50 -0.42 -18.65 -0.46
N PHE A 51 -1.28 -18.26 -1.38
CA PHE A 51 -2.15 -19.16 -2.13
C PHE A 51 -1.34 -20.19 -2.93
N ILE A 52 -0.34 -19.74 -3.69
CA ILE A 52 0.54 -20.63 -4.47
C ILE A 52 1.32 -21.59 -3.56
N LEU A 53 1.85 -21.09 -2.43
CA LEU A 53 2.60 -21.91 -1.48
C LEU A 53 1.73 -22.94 -0.77
N PHE A 54 0.49 -22.58 -0.44
CA PHE A 54 -0.48 -23.50 0.17
C PHE A 54 -0.76 -24.70 -0.76
N HIS A 55 -0.80 -24.47 -2.07
CA HIS A 55 -0.98 -25.52 -3.08
C HIS A 55 0.33 -26.08 -3.64
N GLY A 56 1.41 -26.06 -2.86
CA GLY A 56 2.66 -26.73 -3.22
C GLY A 56 3.39 -26.15 -4.43
N LYS A 57 3.25 -24.84 -4.69
CA LYS A 57 3.82 -24.12 -5.85
C LYS A 57 3.20 -24.51 -7.20
N ARG A 58 2.02 -25.13 -7.22
CA ARG A 58 1.21 -25.31 -8.44
C ARG A 58 0.94 -23.96 -9.10
N HIS A 59 0.92 -23.95 -10.43
CA HIS A 59 0.66 -22.72 -11.16
C HIS A 59 -0.84 -22.36 -11.08
N PRO A 60 -1.24 -21.10 -10.80
CA PRO A 60 -2.65 -20.75 -10.65
C PRO A 60 -3.57 -21.04 -11.83
N VAL A 61 -3.02 -21.15 -13.05
CA VAL A 61 -3.79 -21.58 -14.24
C VAL A 61 -4.29 -23.02 -14.13
N GLU A 62 -3.63 -23.86 -13.33
CA GLU A 62 -3.99 -25.27 -13.09
C GLU A 62 -4.93 -25.44 -11.88
N MET A 63 -5.41 -24.33 -11.31
CA MET A 63 -6.19 -24.29 -10.07
C MET A 63 -7.50 -23.55 -10.32
N GLY A 64 -8.58 -24.02 -9.69
CA GLY A 64 -9.93 -23.48 -9.85
C GLY A 64 -10.61 -23.20 -8.52
N ILE A 65 -11.95 -23.29 -8.52
CA ILE A 65 -12.76 -22.99 -7.33
C ILE A 65 -12.39 -23.83 -6.13
N ALA A 66 -12.16 -25.14 -6.32
CA ALA A 66 -11.85 -26.06 -5.23
C ALA A 66 -10.58 -25.64 -4.47
N GLU A 67 -9.53 -25.22 -5.19
CA GLU A 67 -8.31 -24.70 -4.58
C GLU A 67 -8.51 -23.38 -3.86
N VAL A 68 -9.33 -22.48 -4.43
CA VAL A 68 -9.65 -21.20 -3.79
C VAL A 68 -10.44 -21.41 -2.51
N GLU A 69 -11.47 -22.27 -2.54
CA GLU A 69 -12.28 -22.61 -1.37
C GLU A 69 -11.46 -23.31 -0.28
N ALA A 70 -10.62 -24.28 -0.66
CA ALA A 70 -9.74 -24.96 0.28
C ALA A 70 -8.79 -23.96 0.99
N PHE A 71 -8.20 -23.04 0.24
CA PHE A 71 -7.32 -22.01 0.81
C PHE A 71 -8.09 -21.06 1.74
N LEU A 72 -9.24 -20.54 1.31
CA LEU A 72 -10.04 -19.63 2.14
C LEU A 72 -10.61 -20.32 3.38
N THR A 73 -10.91 -21.61 3.30
CA THR A 73 -11.33 -22.43 4.43
C THR A 73 -10.19 -22.64 5.42
N ASP A 74 -8.97 -22.95 4.96
CA ASP A 74 -7.77 -23.02 5.83
C ASP A 74 -7.54 -21.69 6.58
N LEU A 75 -7.68 -20.57 5.87
CA LEU A 75 -7.55 -19.25 6.50
C LEU A 75 -8.56 -19.04 7.63
N ALA A 76 -9.81 -19.46 7.44
CA ALA A 76 -10.88 -19.26 8.42
C ALA A 76 -10.83 -20.27 9.58
N VAL A 77 -10.61 -21.55 9.27
CA VAL A 77 -10.76 -22.66 10.23
C VAL A 77 -9.45 -22.98 10.92
N THR A 78 -8.34 -23.07 10.19
CA THR A 78 -7.02 -23.42 10.75
C THR A 78 -6.31 -22.19 11.29
N ARG A 79 -6.30 -21.10 10.53
CA ARG A 79 -5.57 -19.87 10.88
C ARG A 79 -6.39 -18.84 11.63
N HIS A 80 -7.70 -19.09 11.79
CA HIS A 80 -8.63 -18.22 12.50
C HIS A 80 -8.53 -16.73 12.11
N VAL A 81 -8.30 -16.45 10.82
CA VAL A 81 -8.18 -15.06 10.36
C VAL A 81 -9.54 -14.35 10.40
N SER A 82 -9.52 -13.03 10.55
CA SER A 82 -10.75 -12.24 10.50
C SER A 82 -11.41 -12.31 9.12
N ALA A 83 -12.74 -12.13 9.07
CA ALA A 83 -13.47 -11.99 7.81
C ALA A 83 -12.89 -10.90 6.88
N SER A 84 -12.36 -9.82 7.45
CA SER A 84 -11.72 -8.75 6.66
C SER A 84 -10.43 -9.21 6.00
N THR A 85 -9.67 -10.06 6.69
CA THR A 85 -8.43 -10.66 6.21
C THR A 85 -8.72 -11.67 5.10
N GLN A 86 -9.72 -12.55 5.31
CA GLN A 86 -10.17 -13.51 4.31
C GLN A 86 -10.68 -12.80 3.04
N ASN A 87 -11.47 -11.73 3.18
CA ASN A 87 -11.95 -10.94 2.05
C ASN A 87 -10.82 -10.24 1.28
N GLN A 88 -9.73 -9.84 1.96
CA GLN A 88 -8.55 -9.28 1.30
C GLN A 88 -7.80 -10.36 0.49
N ALA A 89 -7.66 -11.57 1.05
CA ALA A 89 -7.09 -12.71 0.35
C ALA A 89 -7.91 -13.06 -0.90
N LEU A 90 -9.24 -13.19 -0.74
CA LEU A 90 -10.16 -13.42 -1.84
C LEU A 90 -10.01 -12.34 -2.92
N ALA A 91 -10.04 -11.06 -2.57
CA ALA A 91 -9.89 -9.97 -3.54
C ALA A 91 -8.58 -10.06 -4.36
N ALA A 92 -7.47 -10.44 -3.72
CA ALA A 92 -6.20 -10.65 -4.41
C ALA A 92 -6.23 -11.83 -5.39
N ILE A 93 -6.88 -12.93 -5.00
CA ILE A 93 -7.07 -14.11 -5.85
C ILE A 93 -7.98 -13.79 -7.04
N LEU A 94 -9.10 -13.10 -6.80
CA LEU A 94 -10.00 -12.67 -7.87
C LEU A 94 -9.29 -11.76 -8.88
N PHE A 95 -8.45 -10.84 -8.38
CA PHE A 95 -7.63 -9.98 -9.22
C PHE A 95 -6.63 -10.79 -10.05
N LEU A 96 -5.95 -11.78 -9.45
CA LEU A 96 -5.03 -12.65 -10.18
C LEU A 96 -5.72 -13.31 -11.37
N TYR A 97 -6.86 -13.97 -11.15
CA TYR A 97 -7.52 -14.70 -12.23
C TYR A 97 -8.13 -13.78 -13.29
N ARG A 98 -8.89 -12.76 -12.87
CA ARG A 98 -9.59 -11.87 -13.80
C ARG A 98 -8.64 -10.92 -14.53
N ASP A 99 -7.78 -10.25 -13.78
CA ASP A 99 -7.03 -9.10 -14.30
C ASP A 99 -5.65 -9.48 -14.84
N VAL A 100 -5.03 -10.53 -14.30
CA VAL A 100 -3.67 -10.97 -14.68
C VAL A 100 -3.71 -12.16 -15.64
N LEU A 101 -4.51 -13.20 -15.33
CA LEU A 101 -4.61 -14.41 -16.15
C LEU A 101 -5.67 -14.31 -17.25
N GLY A 102 -6.55 -13.29 -17.20
CA GLY A 102 -7.60 -13.08 -18.18
C GLY A 102 -8.64 -14.21 -18.20
N GLN A 103 -8.79 -14.94 -17.10
CA GLN A 103 -9.78 -16.01 -16.99
C GLN A 103 -11.09 -15.44 -16.48
N GLU A 104 -12.12 -15.52 -17.32
CA GLU A 104 -13.50 -15.35 -16.89
C GLU A 104 -13.91 -16.64 -16.18
N LEU A 105 -14.12 -16.55 -14.87
CA LEU A 105 -14.48 -17.68 -14.05
C LEU A 105 -15.96 -17.50 -13.66
N PRO A 106 -16.90 -18.27 -14.24
CA PRO A 106 -18.32 -18.18 -13.92
C PRO A 106 -18.60 -18.45 -12.43
N TRP A 107 -17.77 -19.28 -11.79
CA TRP A 107 -17.86 -19.62 -10.37
C TRP A 107 -17.39 -18.50 -9.43
N LEU A 108 -16.78 -17.44 -9.96
CA LEU A 108 -16.22 -16.34 -9.18
C LEU A 108 -17.31 -15.50 -8.49
N THR A 109 -18.55 -15.59 -9.00
CA THR A 109 -19.78 -15.12 -8.35
C THR A 109 -20.31 -16.02 -7.25
N GLU A 110 -19.94 -17.30 -7.22
CA GLU A 110 -20.40 -18.29 -6.24
C GLU A 110 -19.56 -18.26 -4.95
N VAL A 111 -18.33 -17.73 -5.00
CA VAL A 111 -17.48 -17.61 -3.81
C VAL A 111 -18.05 -16.58 -2.85
N VAL A 112 -18.72 -17.07 -1.81
CA VAL A 112 -19.37 -16.24 -0.78
C VAL A 112 -18.31 -15.48 0.02
N ARG A 113 -18.41 -14.15 0.01
CA ARG A 113 -17.58 -13.30 0.86
C ARG A 113 -17.90 -13.53 2.33
N ALA A 114 -16.87 -13.57 3.15
CA ALA A 114 -17.02 -13.68 4.59
C ALA A 114 -17.79 -12.47 5.13
N LYS A 115 -18.91 -12.72 5.83
CA LYS A 115 -19.72 -11.66 6.41
C LYS A 115 -18.93 -10.98 7.51
N LYS A 116 -18.58 -9.71 7.31
CA LYS A 116 -17.89 -8.91 8.32
C LYS A 116 -18.90 -8.52 9.41
N PRO A 117 -18.68 -8.86 10.69
CA PRO A 117 -19.50 -8.32 11.76
C PRO A 117 -19.33 -6.80 11.79
N GLN A 118 -20.45 -6.07 11.68
CA GLN A 118 -20.44 -4.61 11.83
C GLN A 118 -20.23 -4.29 13.30
N ARG A 119 -18.99 -3.93 13.66
CA ARG A 119 -18.70 -3.38 14.98
C ARG A 119 -18.99 -1.89 14.93
N LEU A 120 -19.72 -1.38 15.94
CA LEU A 120 -19.86 0.06 16.14
C LEU A 120 -18.45 0.67 16.32
N PRO A 121 -18.16 1.82 15.71
CA PRO A 121 -16.90 2.52 15.97
C PRO A 121 -16.76 2.79 17.47
N THR A 122 -15.74 2.22 18.11
CA THR A 122 -15.37 2.61 19.47
C THR A 122 -14.68 3.97 19.39
N VAL A 123 -15.35 5.00 19.89
CA VAL A 123 -14.79 6.35 19.98
C VAL A 123 -14.21 6.55 21.37
N LEU A 124 -13.07 7.24 21.45
CA LEU A 124 -12.52 7.68 22.73
C LEU A 124 -13.39 8.82 23.27
N SER A 125 -13.66 8.78 24.57
CA SER A 125 -14.22 9.92 25.30
C SER A 125 -13.25 11.11 25.29
N ARG A 126 -13.76 12.31 25.55
CA ARG A 126 -12.93 13.51 25.63
C ARG A 126 -11.79 13.37 26.65
N GLY A 127 -12.06 12.78 27.81
CA GLY A 127 -11.06 12.56 28.86
C GLY A 127 -9.94 11.61 28.42
N GLU A 128 -10.28 10.52 27.74
CA GLU A 128 -9.30 9.58 27.19
C GLU A 128 -8.45 10.22 26.09
N VAL A 129 -9.05 11.02 25.21
CA VAL A 129 -8.31 11.78 24.19
C VAL A 129 -7.33 12.75 24.84
N GLU A 130 -7.76 13.50 25.86
CA GLU A 130 -6.88 14.42 26.56
C GLU A 130 -5.71 13.69 27.23
N ALA A 131 -5.96 12.57 27.90
CA ALA A 131 -4.92 11.74 28.51
C ALA A 131 -3.93 11.21 27.45
N LEU A 132 -4.44 10.70 26.32
CA LEU A 132 -3.63 10.22 25.21
C LEU A 132 -2.75 11.33 24.62
N LEU A 133 -3.34 12.50 24.31
CA LEU A 133 -2.61 13.61 23.72
C LEU A 133 -1.54 14.17 24.67
N ARG A 134 -1.79 14.18 25.99
CA ARG A 134 -0.80 14.56 27.01
C ARG A 134 0.37 13.57 27.12
N ALA A 135 0.11 12.28 26.92
CA ALA A 135 1.14 11.24 26.97
C ALA A 135 2.07 11.25 25.75
N THR A 136 1.66 11.87 24.64
CA THR A 136 2.45 11.93 23.40
C THR A 136 3.32 13.18 23.29
N ARG A 137 4.57 13.01 22.83
CA ARG A 137 5.55 14.10 22.70
C ARG A 137 6.14 14.17 21.28
N GLY A 138 6.87 15.27 21.01
CA GLY A 138 7.58 15.49 19.76
C GLY A 138 6.69 15.43 18.52
N ALA A 139 7.26 14.96 17.40
CA ALA A 139 6.57 14.87 16.12
C ALA A 139 5.34 13.95 16.17
N THR A 140 5.41 12.82 16.87
CA THR A 140 4.27 11.90 17.02
C THR A 140 3.09 12.56 17.73
N GLY A 141 3.35 13.31 18.80
CA GLY A 141 2.31 14.07 19.48
C GLY A 141 1.71 15.19 18.63
N LEU A 142 2.53 15.88 17.81
CA LEU A 142 2.03 16.87 16.87
C LEU A 142 1.12 16.23 15.81
N VAL A 143 1.51 15.08 15.26
CA VAL A 143 0.67 14.31 14.33
C VAL A 143 -0.63 13.89 15.00
N ALA A 144 -0.59 13.34 16.21
CA ALA A 144 -1.80 12.94 16.94
C ALA A 144 -2.77 14.13 17.14
N ARG A 145 -2.25 15.30 17.52
CA ARG A 145 -3.04 16.53 17.65
C ARG A 145 -3.59 17.03 16.33
N LEU A 146 -2.82 16.94 15.24
CA LEU A 146 -3.30 17.26 13.89
C LEU A 146 -4.46 16.34 13.49
N LEU A 147 -4.31 15.02 13.65
CA LEU A 147 -5.37 14.05 13.32
C LEU A 147 -6.67 14.37 14.07
N TYR A 148 -6.56 14.62 15.37
CA TYR A 148 -7.71 14.96 16.21
C TYR A 148 -8.36 16.29 15.82
N GLY A 149 -7.57 17.36 15.65
CA GLY A 149 -8.08 18.71 15.43
C GLY A 149 -8.53 19.02 13.99
N THR A 150 -8.12 18.21 13.01
CA THR A 150 -8.38 18.49 11.57
C THR A 150 -9.21 17.40 10.89
N GLY A 151 -9.40 16.25 11.54
CA GLY A 151 -10.06 15.09 10.94
C GLY A 151 -9.30 14.52 9.72
N MET A 152 -8.00 14.78 9.62
CA MET A 152 -7.14 14.17 8.61
C MET A 152 -6.92 12.68 8.91
N ARG A 153 -6.69 11.89 7.87
CA ARG A 153 -6.23 10.50 8.04
C ARG A 153 -4.74 10.48 8.33
N LEU A 154 -4.26 9.39 8.94
CA LEU A 154 -2.84 9.19 9.27
C LEU A 154 -1.93 9.52 8.07
N MET A 155 -2.20 8.92 6.91
CA MET A 155 -1.40 9.13 5.70
C MET A 155 -1.50 10.54 5.13
N GLU A 156 -2.60 11.25 5.36
CA GLU A 156 -2.75 12.65 4.97
C GLU A 156 -1.86 13.54 5.86
N ALA A 157 -1.84 13.29 7.18
CA ALA A 157 -1.04 14.07 8.12
C ALA A 157 0.47 13.86 7.97
N VAL A 158 0.93 12.62 7.80
CA VAL A 158 2.37 12.34 7.66
C VAL A 158 2.95 12.72 6.31
N ARG A 159 2.10 12.99 5.30
CA ARG A 159 2.51 13.46 3.96
C ARG A 159 2.29 14.95 3.75
N LEU A 160 1.84 15.66 4.78
CA LEU A 160 1.58 17.09 4.72
C LEU A 160 2.86 17.85 4.32
N ARG A 161 2.74 18.75 3.34
CA ARG A 161 3.85 19.58 2.88
C ARG A 161 3.71 21.00 3.41
N VAL A 162 4.83 21.72 3.53
CA VAL A 162 4.84 23.13 3.96
C VAL A 162 3.91 24.00 3.12
N LYS A 163 3.92 23.80 1.79
CA LYS A 163 3.06 24.53 0.84
C LYS A 163 1.57 24.26 0.95
N ASP A 164 1.19 23.24 1.71
CA ASP A 164 -0.20 22.83 1.88
C ASP A 164 -0.83 23.47 3.13
N VAL A 165 -0.08 24.29 3.86
CA VAL A 165 -0.53 24.94 5.10
C VAL A 165 -0.56 26.45 4.92
N ASP A 166 -1.76 27.03 5.06
CA ASP A 166 -1.96 28.47 5.10
C ASP A 166 -2.20 28.94 6.54
N PHE A 167 -1.20 29.58 7.13
CA PHE A 167 -1.30 30.10 8.50
C PHE A 167 -2.15 31.37 8.61
N THR A 168 -2.32 32.10 7.51
CA THR A 168 -3.11 33.34 7.44
C THR A 168 -4.58 33.00 7.41
N CYS A 169 -4.99 32.15 6.46
CA CYS A 169 -6.36 31.68 6.33
C CYS A 169 -6.72 30.63 7.40
N SER A 170 -5.73 30.06 8.10
CA SER A 170 -5.92 28.97 9.06
C SER A 170 -6.48 27.71 8.39
N GLU A 171 -5.84 27.32 7.29
CA GLU A 171 -6.30 26.23 6.43
C GLU A 171 -5.18 25.24 6.11
N ILE A 172 -5.59 24.00 5.84
CA ILE A 172 -4.73 22.93 5.34
C ILE A 172 -5.37 22.34 4.09
N VAL A 173 -4.62 22.32 3.00
CA VAL A 173 -5.00 21.64 1.76
C VAL A 173 -4.57 20.18 1.83
N VAL A 174 -5.53 19.29 2.02
CA VAL A 174 -5.32 17.84 2.00
C VAL A 174 -5.33 17.36 0.55
N ARG A 175 -4.16 17.01 0.03
CA ARG A 175 -4.00 16.50 -1.33
C ARG A 175 -4.24 15.01 -1.45
N GLN A 176 -4.78 14.58 -2.58
CA GLN A 176 -4.95 13.15 -2.92
C GLN A 176 -5.71 12.39 -1.81
N GLY A 177 -6.83 12.97 -1.36
CA GLY A 177 -7.73 12.33 -0.41
C GLY A 177 -8.38 11.06 -0.97
N LYS A 178 -9.44 10.56 -0.32
CA LYS A 178 -10.12 9.34 -0.82
C LYS A 178 -10.59 9.58 -2.26
N GLY A 179 -10.21 8.69 -3.18
CA GLY A 179 -10.57 8.80 -4.59
C GLY A 179 -9.81 9.87 -5.36
N GLY A 180 -8.67 10.34 -4.85
CA GLY A 180 -7.81 11.31 -5.54
C GLY A 180 -8.32 12.74 -5.51
N LYS A 181 -9.31 13.05 -4.66
CA LYS A 181 -9.87 14.40 -4.53
C LYS A 181 -9.15 15.20 -3.46
N ASP A 182 -8.77 16.43 -3.81
CA ASP A 182 -8.24 17.41 -2.87
C ASP A 182 -9.38 18.01 -2.04
N ARG A 183 -9.11 18.36 -0.78
CA ARG A 183 -10.05 19.07 0.10
C ARG A 183 -9.31 20.05 1.01
N VAL A 184 -10.01 21.07 1.49
CA VAL A 184 -9.51 21.96 2.54
C VAL A 184 -10.07 21.53 3.89
N THR A 185 -9.25 21.63 4.94
CA THR A 185 -9.66 21.50 6.34
C THR A 185 -9.09 22.65 7.17
N MET A 186 -9.64 22.90 8.36
CA MET A 186 -9.16 23.99 9.21
C MET A 186 -7.82 23.64 9.87
N LEU A 187 -6.97 24.64 10.10
CA LEU A 187 -5.79 24.57 10.96
C LEU A 187 -6.14 25.13 12.35
N PRO A 188 -6.22 24.30 13.40
CA PRO A 188 -6.48 24.77 14.75
C PRO A 188 -5.43 25.78 15.22
N GLN A 189 -5.88 26.89 15.81
CA GLN A 189 -5.00 27.96 16.29
C GLN A 189 -3.95 27.43 17.29
N SER A 190 -4.33 26.49 18.16
CA SER A 190 -3.46 25.86 19.15
C SER A 190 -2.29 25.09 18.54
N LEU A 191 -2.36 24.70 17.27
CA LEU A 191 -1.32 23.92 16.59
C LEU A 191 -0.39 24.78 15.74
N LYS A 192 -0.72 26.05 15.49
CA LYS A 192 0.09 26.93 14.62
C LYS A 192 1.53 27.07 15.12
N ALA A 193 1.72 27.29 16.42
CA ALA A 193 3.05 27.45 17.02
C ALA A 193 3.90 26.17 16.86
N SER A 194 3.37 25.02 17.30
CA SER A 194 4.07 23.74 17.19
C SER A 194 4.35 23.33 15.74
N LEU A 195 3.47 23.66 14.80
CA LEU A 195 3.68 23.37 13.39
C LEU A 195 4.78 24.25 12.78
N ARG A 196 4.85 25.54 13.16
CA ARG A 196 5.95 26.43 12.78
C ARG A 196 7.29 25.95 13.34
N GLU A 197 7.34 25.52 14.59
CA GLU A 197 8.54 24.92 15.18
C GLU A 197 8.98 23.66 14.42
N GLN A 198 8.04 22.77 14.10
CA GLN A 198 8.34 21.58 13.30
C GLN A 198 8.90 21.96 11.92
N PHE A 199 8.34 22.98 11.25
CA PHE A 199 8.84 23.44 9.95
C PHE A 199 10.26 24.02 10.05
N ARG A 200 10.54 24.81 11.09
CA ARG A 200 11.90 25.32 11.35
C ARG A 200 12.89 24.19 11.60
N ALA A 201 12.52 23.22 12.43
CA ALA A 201 13.37 22.06 12.72
C ALA A 201 13.65 21.23 11.46
N ARG A 202 12.64 21.02 10.59
CA ARG A 202 12.85 20.33 9.30
C ARG A 202 13.69 21.15 8.34
N ARG A 203 13.56 22.48 8.34
CA ARG A 203 14.38 23.36 7.50
C ARG A 203 15.86 23.29 7.91
N HIS A 204 16.14 23.35 9.21
CA HIS A 204 17.50 23.21 9.72
C HIS A 204 18.12 21.87 9.34
N LEU A 205 17.38 20.77 9.48
CA LEU A 205 17.85 19.45 9.04
C LEU A 205 18.15 19.42 7.54
N PHE A 206 17.28 19.99 6.71
CA PHE A 206 17.53 20.09 5.28
C PHE A 206 18.79 20.90 4.96
N ASP A 207 18.98 22.04 5.61
CA ASP A 207 20.17 22.87 5.38
C ASP A 207 21.46 22.14 5.82
N GLN A 208 21.40 21.32 6.88
CA GLN A 208 22.52 20.44 7.30
C GLN A 208 22.80 19.33 6.28
N ASP A 209 21.76 18.66 5.78
CA ASP A 209 21.91 17.60 4.78
C ASP A 209 22.54 18.17 3.50
N VAL A 210 22.08 19.34 3.04
CA VAL A 210 22.67 20.05 1.87
C VAL A 210 24.14 20.40 2.08
N GLN A 211 24.54 20.74 3.30
CA GLN A 211 25.95 21.00 3.63
C GLN A 211 26.79 19.71 3.67
N ALA A 212 26.18 18.57 3.98
CA ALA A 212 26.85 17.28 4.09
C ALA A 212 27.05 16.55 2.74
N GLY A 213 26.27 16.90 1.70
CA GLY A 213 26.36 16.34 0.34
C GLY A 213 25.31 15.28 0.05
#